data_AF-A0A7X3Y3K0-F1
#
_entry.id   AF-A0A7X3Y3K0-F1
#
_cell.length_a   1.000
_cell.length_b   1.000
_cell.length_c   1.000
_cell.angle_alpha   90.00
_cell.angle_beta   90.00
_cell.angle_gamma   90.00
#
_symmetry.space_group_name_H-M   'P 1'
#
loop_
_entity.id
_entity.type
_entity.pdbx_description
1 polymer ?
#
loop_
_entity_poly.entity_id
_entity_poly.type
_entity_poly.pdbx_seq_one_letter_code
_entity_poly.pdbx_strand_id
1 'polypeptide(L)'
;MENHFAAMILSNRPNPALRILVLQHADPEHPGLIADAVHAVGGTMETIRGDLGQSIPATIDGYAGLIIMGGPQSVYEEEKFPYLRAEKQLAREAIDNNIPLIGVCLGSQIIADVLG
;
A
#
# COMPACT_ATOMS: atom_id res chain seq x y z
N MET A 1 -36.01 7.41 -21.63
CA MET A 1 -34.59 7.85 -21.66
C MET A 1 -34.08 7.93 -20.21
N GLU A 2 -34.25 6.85 -19.44
CA GLU A 2 -33.95 6.84 -17.98
C GLU A 2 -33.08 5.63 -17.56
N ASN A 3 -32.84 4.66 -18.45
CA ASN A 3 -32.09 3.44 -18.11
C ASN A 3 -30.55 3.55 -18.25
N HIS A 4 -30.03 4.68 -18.71
CA HIS A 4 -28.57 4.87 -18.83
C HIS A 4 -27.93 5.50 -17.57
N PHE A 5 -28.71 6.19 -16.73
CA PHE A 5 -28.16 6.84 -15.52
C PHE A 5 -28.01 5.86 -14.34
N ALA A 6 -28.85 4.81 -14.28
CA ALA A 6 -28.81 3.81 -13.22
C ALA A 6 -27.63 2.82 -13.35
N ALA A 7 -27.17 2.53 -14.56
CA ALA A 7 -26.03 1.62 -14.79
C ALA A 7 -24.69 2.22 -14.31
N MET A 8 -24.56 3.55 -14.35
CA MET A 8 -23.35 4.26 -13.93
C MET A 8 -23.21 4.35 -12.39
N ILE A 9 -24.30 4.16 -11.65
CA ILE A 9 -24.28 4.11 -10.17
C ILE A 9 -23.94 2.69 -9.66
N LEU A 10 -24.09 1.65 -10.50
CA LEU A 10 -23.77 0.27 -10.13
C LEU A 10 -22.29 -0.11 -10.32
N SER A 11 -21.48 0.72 -10.99
CA SER A 11 -20.06 0.41 -11.24
C SER A 11 -19.11 0.80 -10.09
N ASN A 12 -19.60 1.51 -9.07
CA ASN A 12 -18.75 2.04 -7.98
C ASN A 12 -18.90 1.29 -6.65
N ARG A 13 -19.39 0.04 -6.70
CA ARG A 13 -19.39 -0.81 -5.51
C ARG A 13 -17.95 -1.20 -5.19
N PRO A 14 -17.52 -1.14 -3.91
CA PRO A 14 -16.21 -1.64 -3.54
C PRO A 14 -16.11 -3.11 -3.97
N ASN A 15 -15.10 -3.44 -4.77
CA ASN A 15 -14.70 -4.79 -5.10
C ASN A 15 -14.01 -5.36 -3.86
N PRO A 16 -14.68 -6.23 -3.08
CA PRO A 16 -14.10 -6.76 -1.85
C PRO A 16 -12.85 -7.60 -2.11
N ALA A 17 -12.62 -8.04 -3.35
CA ALA A 17 -11.40 -8.75 -3.74
C ALA A 17 -10.20 -7.82 -3.99
N LEU A 18 -10.40 -6.52 -4.24
CA LEU A 18 -9.33 -5.55 -4.50
C LEU A 18 -9.10 -4.65 -3.27
N ARG A 19 -8.60 -5.24 -2.20
CA ARG A 19 -8.19 -4.54 -0.98
C ARG A 19 -6.67 -4.36 -0.99
N ILE A 20 -6.20 -3.12 -0.92
CA ILE A 20 -4.79 -2.77 -1.05
C ILE A 20 -4.24 -2.31 0.31
N LEU A 21 -3.08 -2.82 0.70
CA LEU A 21 -2.38 -2.35 1.88
C LEU A 21 -1.50 -1.16 1.51
N VAL A 22 -1.56 -0.09 2.30
CA VAL A 22 -0.74 1.11 2.14
C VAL A 22 0.11 1.30 3.39
N LEU A 23 1.42 1.33 3.24
CA LEU A 23 2.37 1.72 4.27
C LEU A 23 2.73 3.20 4.06
N GLN A 24 2.40 4.05 5.04
CA GLN A 24 2.65 5.49 5.00
C GLN A 24 3.59 5.89 6.14
N HIS A 25 4.54 6.80 5.89
CA HIS A 25 5.64 7.08 6.83
C HIS A 25 5.69 8.53 7.33
N ALA A 26 4.79 9.40 6.86
CA ALA A 26 4.58 10.75 7.36
C ALA A 26 3.22 11.29 6.91
N ASP A 27 2.72 12.34 7.58
CA ASP A 27 1.44 12.95 7.23
C ASP A 27 1.35 13.45 5.78
N PRO A 28 2.33 14.14 5.16
CA PRO A 28 2.19 14.55 3.76
C PRO A 28 2.26 13.40 2.75
N GLU A 29 2.72 12.20 3.16
CA GLU A 29 3.04 11.07 2.28
C GLU A 29 1.83 10.17 1.99
N HIS A 30 0.67 10.77 1.75
CA HIS A 30 -0.55 10.05 1.38
C HIS A 30 -0.46 9.45 -0.04
N PRO A 31 -1.22 8.38 -0.34
CA PRO A 31 -1.21 7.72 -1.66
C PRO A 31 -1.67 8.58 -2.86
N GLY A 32 -2.30 9.74 -2.63
CA GLY A 32 -2.62 10.72 -3.68
C GLY A 32 -3.32 10.10 -4.90
N LEU A 33 -2.77 10.31 -6.10
CA LEU A 33 -3.34 9.78 -7.34
C LEU A 33 -3.44 8.24 -7.38
N ILE A 34 -2.63 7.53 -6.60
CA ILE A 34 -2.72 6.07 -6.51
C ILE A 34 -4.04 5.69 -5.81
N ALA A 35 -4.43 6.44 -4.77
CA ALA A 35 -5.72 6.24 -4.10
C ALA A 35 -6.89 6.46 -5.05
N ASP A 36 -6.84 7.54 -5.83
CA ASP A 36 -7.87 7.85 -6.83
C ASP A 36 -8.00 6.72 -7.86
N ALA A 37 -6.88 6.18 -8.34
CA ALA A 37 -6.86 5.07 -9.27
C ALA A 37 -7.46 3.78 -8.67
N VAL A 38 -7.10 3.45 -7.42
CA VAL A 38 -7.67 2.29 -6.70
C VAL A 38 -9.18 2.46 -6.54
N HIS A 39 -9.64 3.64 -6.10
CA HIS A 39 -11.08 3.90 -5.94
C HIS A 39 -11.84 3.88 -7.27
N ALA A 40 -11.24 4.38 -8.36
CA ALA A 40 -11.88 4.42 -9.68
C ALA A 40 -12.21 3.03 -10.25
N VAL A 41 -11.51 1.98 -9.80
CA VAL A 41 -11.79 0.58 -10.15
C VAL A 41 -12.57 -0.17 -9.07
N GLY A 42 -13.12 0.57 -8.09
CA GLY A 42 -13.84 0.02 -6.95
C GLY A 42 -12.95 -0.64 -5.90
N GLY A 43 -11.63 -0.45 -5.91
CA GLY A 43 -10.77 -0.97 -4.86
C GLY A 43 -10.98 -0.27 -3.51
N THR A 44 -10.51 -0.91 -2.45
CA THR A 44 -10.45 -0.34 -1.09
C THR A 44 -9.00 -0.32 -0.61
N MET A 45 -8.70 0.54 0.36
CA MET A 45 -7.36 0.61 0.94
C MET A 45 -7.40 0.56 2.45
N GLU A 46 -6.38 -0.07 3.02
CA GLU A 46 -6.05 0.04 4.44
C GLU A 46 -4.70 0.72 4.58
N THR A 47 -4.66 1.83 5.29
CA THR A 47 -3.41 2.56 5.56
C THR A 47 -2.89 2.22 6.95
N ILE A 48 -1.62 1.82 7.02
CA ILE A 48 -0.89 1.56 8.25
C ILE A 48 0.27 2.56 8.37
N ARG A 49 0.41 3.11 9.58
CA ARG A 49 1.41 4.10 9.99
C ARG A 49 2.33 3.49 11.06
N GLY A 50 3.37 2.80 10.62
CA GLY A 50 4.40 2.23 11.51
C GLY A 50 5.13 3.32 12.32
N ASP A 51 5.28 4.51 11.74
CA ASP A 51 5.83 5.70 12.39
C ASP A 51 4.96 6.21 13.55
N LEU A 52 3.67 5.89 13.57
CA LEU A 52 2.74 6.17 14.67
C LEU A 52 2.53 4.97 15.59
N GLY A 53 3.35 3.92 15.45
CA GLY A 53 3.30 2.72 16.29
C GLY A 53 2.18 1.74 15.94
N GLN A 54 1.51 1.89 14.79
CA GLN A 54 0.56 0.89 14.32
C GLN A 54 1.30 -0.41 13.95
N SER A 55 0.70 -1.55 14.28
CA SER A 55 1.29 -2.85 13.98
C SER A 55 1.18 -3.15 12.49
N ILE A 56 2.32 -3.45 11.87
CA ILE A 56 2.37 -3.94 10.49
C ILE A 56 2.02 -5.44 10.51
N PRO A 57 1.14 -5.92 9.61
CA PRO A 57 0.82 -7.34 9.48
C PRO A 57 2.08 -8.18 9.29
N ALA A 58 2.06 -9.41 9.77
CA ALA A 58 3.17 -10.33 9.53
C ALA A 58 3.15 -10.91 8.11
N THR A 59 1.99 -10.91 7.45
CA THR A 59 1.78 -11.45 6.10
C THR A 59 0.95 -10.50 5.23
N ILE A 60 1.06 -10.64 3.91
CA ILE A 60 0.28 -9.87 2.92
C ILE A 60 -1.08 -10.52 2.62
N ASP A 61 -1.43 -11.59 3.32
CA ASP A 61 -2.68 -12.33 3.11
C ASP A 61 -3.92 -11.45 3.20
N GLY A 62 -4.85 -11.66 2.27
CA GLY A 62 -6.09 -10.88 2.21
C GLY A 62 -5.93 -9.48 1.62
N TYR A 63 -4.73 -9.14 1.12
CA TYR A 63 -4.50 -7.96 0.28
C TYR A 63 -4.20 -8.37 -1.17
N ALA A 64 -4.77 -7.64 -2.11
CA ALA A 64 -4.53 -7.81 -3.53
C ALA A 64 -3.30 -7.05 -4.04
N GLY A 65 -2.67 -6.25 -3.19
CA GLY A 65 -1.50 -5.45 -3.53
C GLY A 65 -0.95 -4.70 -2.32
N LEU A 66 0.29 -4.25 -2.46
CA LEU A 66 1.03 -3.48 -1.46
C LEU A 66 1.53 -2.17 -2.08
N ILE A 67 1.28 -1.06 -1.40
CA ILE A 67 1.83 0.26 -1.72
C ILE A 67 2.68 0.72 -0.54
N ILE A 68 3.92 1.11 -0.81
CA ILE A 68 4.85 1.64 0.19
C ILE A 68 5.18 3.08 -0.20
N MET A 69 4.73 4.04 0.61
CA MET A 69 4.83 5.46 0.30
C MET A 69 6.21 6.05 0.62
N GLY A 70 6.39 7.34 0.33
CA GLY A 70 7.57 8.09 0.73
C GLY A 70 7.65 8.30 2.24
N GLY A 71 8.78 8.86 2.67
CA GLY A 71 9.04 9.13 4.07
C GLY A 71 10.37 9.87 4.27
N PRO A 72 10.53 10.62 5.37
CA PRO A 72 11.78 11.33 5.68
C PRO A 72 12.92 10.41 6.14
N GLN A 73 12.65 9.12 6.35
CA GLN A 73 13.58 8.13 6.86
C GLN A 73 14.57 7.67 5.78
N SER A 74 15.73 7.20 6.20
CA SER A 74 16.59 6.37 5.37
C SER A 74 16.21 4.90 5.48
N VAL A 75 16.25 4.17 4.36
CA VAL A 75 16.01 2.71 4.31
C VAL A 75 16.92 1.89 5.23
N TYR A 76 18.06 2.44 5.67
CA TYR A 76 19.02 1.77 6.55
C TYR A 76 18.85 2.11 8.05
N GLU A 77 17.93 3.00 8.42
CA GLU A 77 17.73 3.47 9.81
C GLU A 77 16.87 2.52 10.67
N GLU A 78 16.92 1.21 10.45
CA GLU A 78 16.08 0.23 11.16
C GLU A 78 16.25 0.22 12.69
N GLU A 79 17.42 0.57 13.21
CA GLU A 79 17.64 0.67 14.66
C GLU A 79 16.83 1.81 15.27
N LYS A 80 16.69 2.91 14.53
CA LYS A 80 15.93 4.10 14.92
C LYS A 80 14.45 3.97 14.58
N PHE A 81 14.14 3.25 13.50
CA PHE A 81 12.79 3.02 13.00
C PHE A 81 12.55 1.50 12.83
N PRO A 82 12.29 0.76 13.93
CA PRO A 82 12.17 -0.70 13.89
C PRO A 82 11.09 -1.24 12.96
N TYR A 83 10.05 -0.44 12.67
CA TYR A 83 8.98 -0.83 11.75
C TYR A 83 9.49 -1.08 10.33
N LEU A 84 10.58 -0.44 9.89
CA LEU A 84 11.18 -0.64 8.56
C LEU A 84 11.56 -2.12 8.31
N ARG A 85 11.92 -2.86 9.36
CA ARG A 85 12.19 -4.31 9.25
C ARG A 85 10.94 -5.09 8.86
N ALA A 86 9.80 -4.74 9.44
CA ALA A 86 8.52 -5.37 9.12
C ALA A 86 8.06 -5.00 7.70
N GLU A 87 8.27 -3.75 7.28
CA GLU A 87 7.94 -3.31 5.91
C GLU A 87 8.79 -4.02 4.86
N LYS A 88 10.09 -4.18 5.10
CA LYS A 88 10.99 -4.96 4.22
C LYS A 88 10.58 -6.42 4.15
N GLN A 89 10.18 -7.01 5.28
CA GLN A 89 9.67 -8.38 5.32
C GLN A 89 8.40 -8.52 4.47
N LEU A 90 7.47 -7.57 4.59
CA LEU A 90 6.24 -7.54 3.80
C LEU A 90 6.51 -7.37 2.30
N ALA A 91 7.46 -6.49 1.96
CA ALA A 91 7.87 -6.28 0.57
C ALA A 91 8.48 -7.55 -0.03
N ARG A 92 9.33 -8.25 0.72
CA ARG A 92 9.89 -9.55 0.31
C ARG A 92 8.79 -10.57 0.07
N GLU A 93 7.84 -10.68 0.99
CA GLU A 93 6.73 -11.61 0.85
C GLU A 93 5.83 -11.30 -0.35
N ALA A 94 5.54 -10.01 -0.60
CA ALA A 94 4.79 -9.61 -1.78
C ALA A 94 5.52 -10.01 -3.07
N ILE A 95 6.84 -9.82 -3.13
CA ILE A 95 7.68 -10.23 -4.26
C ILE A 95 7.65 -11.75 -4.44
N ASP A 96 7.91 -12.51 -3.38
CA ASP A 96 7.99 -13.98 -3.42
C ASP A 96 6.66 -14.62 -3.85
N ASN A 97 5.53 -13.99 -3.49
CA ASN A 97 4.19 -14.45 -3.84
C ASN A 97 3.59 -13.82 -5.12
N ASN A 98 4.38 -13.04 -5.87
CA ASN A 98 3.91 -12.31 -7.06
C ASN A 98 2.69 -11.39 -6.79
N ILE A 99 2.62 -10.82 -5.59
CA ILE A 99 1.63 -9.80 -5.24
C ILE A 99 2.08 -8.46 -5.83
N PRO A 100 1.19 -7.73 -6.54
CA PRO A 100 1.51 -6.41 -7.07
C PRO A 100 2.03 -5.46 -5.99
N LEU A 101 3.19 -4.85 -6.24
CA LEU A 101 3.90 -3.99 -5.30
C LEU A 101 4.32 -2.67 -5.98
N ILE A 102 4.00 -1.54 -5.35
CA ILE A 102 4.44 -0.20 -5.76
C ILE A 102 5.21 0.44 -4.60
N GLY A 103 6.41 0.95 -4.89
CA GLY A 103 7.21 1.73 -3.94
C GLY A 103 7.44 3.14 -4.44
N VAL A 104 7.20 4.15 -3.59
CA VAL A 104 7.40 5.56 -3.90
C VAL A 104 8.49 6.13 -3.00
N CYS A 105 9.54 6.74 -3.57
CA CYS A 105 10.63 7.35 -2.82
C CYS A 105 11.27 6.36 -1.82
N LEU A 106 11.05 6.51 -0.50
CA LEU A 106 11.46 5.54 0.51
C LEU A 106 10.96 4.12 0.18
N GLY A 107 9.71 3.97 -0.25
CA GLY A 107 9.18 2.68 -0.67
C GLY A 107 9.95 2.05 -1.83
N SER A 108 10.44 2.84 -2.79
CA SER A 108 11.29 2.31 -3.87
C SER A 108 12.67 1.87 -3.36
N GLN A 109 13.20 2.54 -2.35
CA GLN A 109 14.47 2.18 -1.71
C GLN A 109 14.31 0.88 -0.91
N ILE A 110 13.19 0.71 -0.19
CA ILE A 110 12.83 -0.55 0.50
C ILE A 110 12.80 -1.72 -0.49
N ILE A 111 12.14 -1.56 -1.64
CA ILE A 111 12.09 -2.60 -2.67
C ILE A 111 13.49 -2.93 -3.21
N ALA A 112 14.29 -1.92 -3.51
CA ALA A 112 15.66 -2.12 -3.99
C ALA A 112 16.53 -2.86 -2.96
N ASP A 113 16.48 -2.44 -1.69
CA ASP A 113 17.22 -3.08 -0.59
C ASP A 113 16.84 -4.55 -0.41
N VAL A 114 15.55 -4.88 -0.57
CA VAL A 114 15.05 -6.26 -0.51
C VAL A 114 15.53 -7.11 -1.69
N LEU A 115 15.66 -6.53 -2.88
CA LEU A 115 16.07 -7.29 -4.08
C LEU A 115 17.59 -7.52 -4.16
N GLY A 116 18.39 -6.74 -3.44
CA GLY A 116 19.86 -6.78 -3.48
C GLY A 116 20.47 -6.07 -4.69
#